data_AF-A0A955N1P2-F1
#
_entry.id   AF-A0A955N1P2-F1
#
_cell.length_a   1.000
_cell.length_b   1.000
_cell.length_c   1.000
_cell.angle_alpha   90.00
_cell.angle_beta   90.00
_cell.angle_gamma   90.00
#
_symmetry.space_group_name_H-M   'P 1'
#
loop_
_entity.id
_entity.type
_entity.pdbx_description
1 polymer ?
#
loop_
_entity_poly.entity_id
_entity_poly.type
_entity_poly.pdbx_seq_one_letter_code
_entity_poly.pdbx_strand_id
1 'polypeptide(L)'
;IRNQAALRRSRDQLEDRVIERTADLDRRNRELEGAIAEIKTLRGIIPICASCKKIRDDEGFWSQVEVYVSEHTDADFTHGICPECFEREMRELKG
;
A
#
# COMPACT_ATOMS: atom_id res chain seq x y z
N ILE A 1 -56.78 -4.77 -9.41
CA ILE A 1 -56.53 -6.07 -8.73
C ILE A 1 -55.53 -6.95 -9.50
N ARG A 2 -55.80 -7.38 -10.75
CA ARG A 2 -54.85 -8.23 -11.53
C ARG A 2 -53.44 -7.63 -11.74
N ASN A 3 -53.34 -6.31 -11.93
CA ASN A 3 -52.06 -5.62 -12.14
C ASN A 3 -51.19 -5.52 -10.87
N GLN A 4 -51.83 -5.53 -9.70
CA GLN A 4 -51.15 -5.36 -8.40
C GLN A 4 -50.35 -6.61 -8.01
N ALA A 5 -50.84 -7.81 -8.37
CA ALA A 5 -50.14 -9.06 -8.16
C ALA A 5 -48.90 -9.22 -9.07
N ALA A 6 -48.97 -8.71 -10.30
CA ALA A 6 -47.83 -8.74 -11.22
C ALA A 6 -46.71 -7.80 -10.75
N LEU A 7 -47.07 -6.57 -10.33
CA LEU A 7 -46.12 -5.62 -9.75
C LEU A 7 -45.46 -6.15 -8.48
N ARG A 8 -46.24 -6.78 -7.59
CA ARG A 8 -45.69 -7.41 -6.38
C ARG A 8 -44.66 -8.50 -6.71
N ARG A 9 -44.98 -9.41 -7.64
CA ARG A 9 -44.02 -10.45 -8.08
C ARG A 9 -42.75 -9.86 -8.67
N SER A 10 -42.89 -8.81 -9.49
CA SER A 10 -41.73 -8.14 -10.09
C SER A 10 -40.86 -7.44 -9.04
N ARG A 11 -41.45 -6.84 -8.01
CA ARG A 11 -40.72 -6.23 -6.91
C ARG A 11 -40.00 -7.28 -6.07
N ASP A 12 -40.70 -8.34 -5.69
CA ASP A 12 -40.12 -9.42 -4.88
C ASP A 12 -38.93 -10.07 -5.64
N GLN A 13 -39.03 -10.25 -6.97
CA GLN A 13 -37.90 -10.68 -7.81
C GLN A 13 -36.71 -9.69 -7.84
N LEU A 14 -36.98 -8.38 -7.79
CA LEU A 14 -35.92 -7.37 -7.75
C LEU A 14 -35.24 -7.36 -6.38
N GLU A 15 -35.99 -7.51 -5.30
CA GLU A 15 -35.47 -7.63 -3.93
C GLU A 15 -34.53 -8.85 -3.81
N ASP A 16 -34.96 -10.02 -4.31
CA ASP A 16 -34.14 -11.23 -4.34
C ASP A 16 -32.83 -11.01 -5.12
N ARG A 17 -32.90 -10.36 -6.29
CA ARG A 17 -31.72 -10.04 -7.10
C ARG A 17 -30.77 -9.07 -6.40
N VAL A 18 -31.29 -8.08 -5.68
CA VAL A 18 -30.47 -7.13 -4.92
C VAL A 18 -29.75 -7.84 -3.78
N ILE A 19 -30.43 -8.74 -3.08
CA ILE A 19 -29.83 -9.53 -1.99
C ILE A 19 -28.69 -10.40 -2.54
N GLU A 20 -28.93 -11.13 -3.63
CA GLU A 20 -27.93 -11.98 -4.27
C GLU A 20 -26.71 -11.16 -4.72
N ARG A 21 -26.93 -10.02 -5.37
CA ARG A 21 -25.85 -9.16 -5.87
C ARG A 21 -25.06 -8.50 -4.74
N THR A 22 -25.73 -8.09 -3.67
CA THR A 22 -25.06 -7.50 -2.50
C THR A 22 -24.17 -8.53 -1.82
N ALA A 23 -24.65 -9.77 -1.66
CA ALA A 23 -23.86 -10.87 -1.13
C ALA A 23 -22.64 -11.20 -2.02
N ASP A 24 -22.81 -11.15 -3.35
CA ASP A 24 -21.71 -11.34 -4.30
C ASP A 24 -20.64 -10.24 -4.19
N LEU A 25 -21.07 -8.98 -4.09
CA LEU A 25 -20.19 -7.84 -3.92
C LEU A 25 -19.41 -7.92 -2.60
N ASP A 26 -20.08 -8.24 -1.50
CA ASP A 26 -19.43 -8.40 -0.19
C ASP A 26 -18.37 -9.51 -0.22
N ARG A 27 -18.65 -10.63 -0.89
CA ARG A 27 -17.68 -11.71 -1.04
C ARG A 27 -16.46 -11.27 -1.84
N ARG A 28 -16.66 -10.63 -2.99
CA ARG A 28 -15.57 -10.10 -3.83
C ARG A 28 -14.76 -9.03 -3.11
N ASN A 29 -15.40 -8.15 -2.35
CA ASN A 29 -14.70 -7.14 -1.56
C ASN A 29 -13.79 -7.79 -0.53
N ARG A 30 -14.25 -8.82 0.19
CA ARG A 30 -13.40 -9.55 1.15
C ARG A 30 -12.23 -10.26 0.48
N GLU A 31 -12.45 -10.85 -0.70
CA GLU A 31 -11.39 -11.46 -1.51
C GLU A 31 -10.34 -10.41 -1.92
N LEU A 32 -10.77 -9.24 -2.39
CA LEU A 32 -9.90 -8.12 -2.75
C LEU A 32 -9.14 -7.58 -1.54
N GLU A 33 -9.81 -7.38 -0.40
CA GLU A 33 -9.19 -6.94 0.85
C GLU A 33 -8.11 -7.93 1.32
N GLY A 34 -8.39 -9.24 1.23
CA GLY A 34 -7.43 -10.31 1.55
C GLY A 34 -6.20 -10.28 0.64
N ALA A 35 -6.41 -10.18 -0.68
CA ALA A 35 -5.31 -10.09 -1.65
C ALA A 35 -4.46 -8.82 -1.43
N ILE A 36 -5.08 -7.69 -1.12
CA ILE A 36 -4.36 -6.44 -0.79
C ILE A 36 -3.52 -6.62 0.48
N ALA A 37 -4.05 -7.29 1.51
CA ALA A 37 -3.31 -7.57 2.74
C ALA A 37 -2.09 -8.47 2.49
N GLU A 38 -2.23 -9.50 1.64
CA GLU A 38 -1.13 -10.38 1.24
C GLU A 38 -0.03 -9.61 0.49
N ILE A 39 -0.41 -8.76 -0.48
CA ILE A 39 0.53 -7.90 -1.22
C ILE A 39 1.27 -6.94 -0.27
N LYS A 40 0.57 -6.32 0.70
CA LYS A 40 1.19 -5.43 1.70
C LYS A 40 2.23 -6.16 2.54
N THR A 41 2.03 -7.45 2.80
CA THR A 41 2.96 -8.27 3.59
C THR A 41 4.20 -8.66 2.78
N LEU A 42 4.04 -8.95 1.48
CA LEU A 42 5.14 -9.24 0.56
C LEU A 42 6.00 -8.01 0.22
N ARG A 43 5.45 -6.80 0.32
CA ARG A 43 6.19 -5.52 0.22
C ARG A 43 7.16 -5.25 1.38
N GLY A 44 7.27 -6.14 2.37
CA GLY A 44 8.10 -5.94 3.56
C GLY A 44 9.59 -6.17 3.38
N ILE A 45 10.04 -6.82 2.29
CA ILE A 45 11.47 -7.10 2.05
C ILE A 45 11.99 -6.19 0.95
N ILE A 46 12.68 -5.12 1.35
CA ILE A 46 13.37 -4.21 0.44
C ILE A 46 14.80 -4.73 0.23
N PRO A 47 15.20 -5.09 -1.01
CA PRO A 47 16.55 -5.56 -1.28
C PRO A 47 17.55 -4.39 -1.18
N ILE A 48 18.38 -4.43 -0.14
CA ILE A 48 19.39 -3.41 0.14
C ILE A 48 20.81 -3.96 -0.13
N CYS A 49 21.68 -3.13 -0.71
CA CYS A 49 23.09 -3.49 -0.90
C CYS A 49 23.75 -3.58 0.47
N ALA A 50 24.34 -4.74 0.80
CA ALA A 50 25.02 -4.94 2.07
C ALA A 50 26.16 -3.94 2.30
N SER A 51 26.85 -3.53 1.23
CA SER A 51 28.03 -2.65 1.27
C SER A 51 27.67 -1.16 1.28
N CYS A 52 26.85 -0.69 0.33
CA CYS A 52 26.59 0.75 0.14
C CYS A 52 25.18 1.20 0.56
N LYS A 53 24.36 0.29 1.07
CA LYS A 53 23.00 0.56 1.57
C LYS A 53 21.99 1.13 0.55
N LYS A 54 22.34 1.15 -0.74
CA LYS A 54 21.39 1.47 -1.82
C LYS A 54 20.27 0.42 -1.89
N ILE A 55 19.09 0.84 -2.30
CA ILE A 55 17.94 -0.04 -2.57
C ILE A 55 17.96 -0.43 -4.04
N ARG A 56 17.65 -1.70 -4.33
CA ARG A 56 17.39 -2.17 -5.68
C ARG A 56 15.89 -2.09 -5.98
N ASP A 57 15.51 -1.38 -7.02
CA ASP A 57 14.12 -1.35 -7.48
C ASP A 57 13.75 -2.57 -8.33
N ASP A 58 12.48 -2.61 -8.79
CA ASP A 58 11.94 -3.70 -9.61
C ASP A 58 12.55 -3.77 -11.02
N GLU A 59 13.14 -2.65 -11.49
CA GLU A 59 13.87 -2.57 -12.77
C GLU A 59 15.34 -2.99 -12.63
N GLY A 60 15.80 -3.18 -11.39
CA GLY A 60 17.16 -3.60 -11.07
C GLY A 60 18.16 -2.45 -10.89
N PHE A 61 17.71 -1.19 -10.90
CA PHE A 61 18.57 -0.05 -10.63
C PHE A 61 18.80 0.14 -9.14
N TRP A 62 19.94 0.75 -8.80
CA TRP A 62 20.34 0.99 -7.42
C TRP A 62 20.22 2.48 -7.08
N SER A 63 19.29 2.81 -6.21
CA SER A 63 19.01 4.18 -5.76
C SER A 63 19.31 4.37 -4.26
N GLN A 64 19.40 5.63 -3.83
CA GLN A 64 19.50 5.96 -2.40
C GLN A 64 18.18 5.62 -1.69
N VAL A 65 18.26 5.37 -0.38
CA VAL A 65 17.09 4.96 0.41
C VAL A 65 16.01 6.04 0.38
N GLU A 66 16.45 7.29 0.51
CA GLU A 66 15.62 8.48 0.52
C GLU A 66 14.82 8.62 -0.77
N VAL A 67 15.45 8.37 -1.93
CA VAL A 67 14.78 8.41 -3.24
C VAL A 67 13.66 7.36 -3.29
N TYR A 68 14.00 6.11 -2.95
CA TYR A 68 13.02 5.03 -2.96
C TYR A 68 11.85 5.29 -2.00
N VAL A 69 12.12 5.74 -0.78
CA VAL A 69 11.06 6.00 0.21
C VAL A 69 10.16 7.16 -0.21
N SER A 70 10.72 8.26 -0.73
CA SER A 70 9.94 9.41 -1.22
C SER A 70 9.11 9.06 -2.46
N GLU A 71 9.55 8.14 -3.32
CA GLU A 71 8.78 7.68 -4.49
C GLU A 71 7.63 6.73 -4.13
N HIS A 72 7.75 6.00 -3.01
CA HIS A 72 6.82 4.94 -2.62
C HIS A 72 5.93 5.30 -1.42
N THR A 73 6.12 6.48 -0.81
CA THR A 73 5.37 6.96 0.36
C THR A 73 5.21 8.49 0.33
N ASP A 74 4.32 9.05 1.16
CA ASP A 74 4.16 10.50 1.31
C ASP A 74 5.23 11.14 2.24
N ALA A 75 6.40 10.51 2.42
CA ALA A 75 7.43 10.98 3.33
C ALA A 75 8.40 11.95 2.64
N ASP A 76 8.68 13.08 3.30
CA ASP A 76 9.71 14.04 2.91
C ASP A 76 10.94 13.93 3.82
N PHE A 77 12.14 13.99 3.23
CA PHE A 77 13.40 13.97 3.97
C PHE A 77 14.01 15.36 4.07
N THR A 78 14.52 15.67 5.27
CA THR A 78 15.35 16.86 5.52
C THR A 78 16.76 16.43 5.94
N HIS A 79 17.74 17.30 5.71
CA HIS A 79 19.13 17.01 6.03
C HIS A 79 19.51 17.69 7.35
N GLY A 80 19.95 16.89 8.32
CA GLY A 80 20.46 17.36 9.61
C GLY A 80 21.65 16.51 10.05
N ILE A 81 22.50 17.05 10.92
CA ILE A 81 23.62 16.34 11.53
C ILE A 81 23.31 16.10 13.01
N CYS A 82 23.40 14.85 13.47
CA CYS A 82 23.22 14.57 14.90
C CYS A 82 24.45 15.07 15.69
N PRO A 83 24.32 15.30 17.01
CA PRO A 83 25.44 15.77 17.85
C PRO A 83 26.69 14.88 17.75
N GLU A 84 26.53 13.56 17.71
CA GLU A 84 27.64 12.61 17.62
C GLU A 84 28.42 12.74 16.31
N CYS A 85 27.71 12.85 15.18
CA CYS A 85 28.34 13.07 13.88
C CYS A 85 29.03 14.42 13.86
N PHE A 86 28.38 15.48 14.38
CA PHE A 86 28.98 16.80 14.44
C PHE A 86 30.29 16.81 15.24
N GLU A 87 30.31 16.16 16.41
CA GLU A 87 31.52 16.04 17.22
C GLU A 87 32.65 15.28 16.50
N ARG A 88 32.32 14.22 15.77
CA ARG A 88 33.28 13.46 14.97
C ARG A 88 33.90 14.32 13.87
N GLU A 89 33.08 14.97 13.04
CA GLU A 89 33.54 15.85 11.96
C GLU A 89 34.40 17.00 12.51
N MET A 90 33.98 17.61 13.62
CA MET A 90 34.74 18.69 14.26
C MET A 90 36.08 18.24 14.84
N ARG A 91 36.22 16.96 15.19
CA ARG A 91 37.49 16.37 15.65
C ARG A 91 38.43 16.17 14.47
N GLU A 92 37.94 15.67 13.36
CA GLU A 92 38.71 15.46 12.13
C GLU A 92 39.20 16.78 11.53
N LEU A 93 38.40 17.85 11.61
CA LEU A 93 38.80 19.20 11.14
C LEU A 93 39.85 19.90 12.03
N LYS A 94 40.04 19.45 13.28
CA LYS A 94 40.97 20.05 14.24
C LYS A 94 42.25 19.24 14.43
N GLY A 95 42.38 18.08 13.77
CA GLY A 95 43.57 17.22 13.76
C GLY A 95 44.41 17.43 12.51
#